data_AF-A0A8B7UP40-F1
#
_entry.id   AF-A0A8B7UP40-F1
#
_cell.length_a   1.000
_cell.length_b   1.000
_cell.length_c   1.000
_cell.angle_alpha   90.00
_cell.angle_beta   90.00
_cell.angle_gamma   90.00
#
_symmetry.space_group_name_H-M   'P 1'
#
loop_
_entity.id
_entity.type
_entity.pdbx_description
1 polymer ?
#
loop_
_entity_poly.entity_id
_entity_poly.type
_entity_poly.pdbx_seq_one_letter_code
_entity_poly.pdbx_strand_id
1 'polypeptide(L)'
;MSLTSAYQHKLAEKLTILNDRGQGVLIRMYNIKKTCSDPKSKPPFLLEKSMESCLKYINKKFPNIDVRNSTQHLGPVHREKTEIIRFLINYYQSFVDVMEFRDHVYELLNTIDACQCHFDINLNFDFTRSYLDLIVTYTSVILLLSRIEDRRILIGMYNCAHEMLHGHSDPSFARLGQMVLEYDHPLKKLTEEFGPHTKAVSGALLSLHFLFVRRNQGAEQWRSAQLLSLISSPPAMINPANSDTMACEYLSVEVMERWIIIGFLLCHGCLNSNSQCQKLWKLCLQGSLYITLIREDVLQVHKVTEDLFSSLKG
;
A
#
# COMPACT_ATOMS: atom_id res chain seq x y z
N MET A 1 10.26 -20.87 -22.89
CA MET A 1 10.92 -20.71 -21.57
C MET A 1 11.16 -22.11 -21.02
N SER A 2 12.41 -22.51 -20.77
CA SER A 2 12.67 -23.79 -20.10
C SER A 2 12.21 -23.70 -18.64
N LEU A 3 11.52 -24.72 -18.15
CA LEU A 3 11.01 -24.79 -16.77
C LEU A 3 12.08 -24.45 -15.72
N THR A 4 13.35 -24.76 -15.99
CA THR A 4 14.51 -24.45 -15.14
C THR A 4 14.70 -22.96 -14.83
N SER A 5 14.29 -22.04 -15.72
CA SER A 5 14.42 -20.59 -15.48
C SER A 5 13.42 -20.09 -14.43
N ALA A 6 12.20 -20.63 -14.40
CA ALA A 6 11.14 -20.15 -13.52
C ALA A 6 11.42 -20.49 -12.03
N TYR A 7 11.98 -21.66 -11.75
CA TYR A 7 12.35 -22.09 -10.40
C TYR A 7 13.49 -21.27 -9.78
N GLN A 8 14.25 -20.50 -10.57
CA GLN A 8 15.31 -19.64 -10.06
C GLN A 8 14.81 -18.28 -9.56
N HIS A 9 13.55 -17.91 -9.85
CA HIS A 9 13.02 -16.59 -9.47
C HIS A 9 12.68 -16.44 -7.98
N LYS A 10 12.63 -17.55 -7.22
CA LYS A 10 12.39 -17.56 -5.77
C LYS A 10 11.16 -16.75 -5.35
N LEU A 11 10.05 -16.94 -6.09
CA LEU A 11 8.85 -16.12 -5.94
C LEU A 11 8.25 -16.22 -4.55
N ALA A 12 8.24 -17.42 -3.96
CA ALA A 12 7.72 -17.64 -2.61
C ALA A 12 8.55 -16.88 -1.56
N GLU A 13 9.88 -16.96 -1.67
CA GLU A 13 10.80 -16.27 -0.76
C GLU A 13 10.68 -14.75 -0.92
N LYS A 14 10.70 -14.24 -2.16
CA LYS A 14 10.54 -12.81 -2.44
C LYS A 14 9.20 -12.29 -1.92
N LEU A 15 8.09 -12.99 -2.16
CA LEU A 15 6.77 -12.61 -1.65
C LEU A 15 6.74 -12.61 -0.12
N THR A 16 7.31 -13.63 0.52
CA THR A 16 7.33 -13.73 1.99
C THR A 16 8.10 -12.57 2.61
N ILE A 17 9.32 -12.32 2.13
CA ILE A 17 10.20 -11.25 2.64
C ILE A 17 9.59 -9.88 2.38
N LEU A 18 9.06 -9.64 1.18
CA LEU A 18 8.48 -8.33 0.84
C LEU A 18 7.16 -8.08 1.57
N ASN A 19 6.34 -9.08 1.84
CA ASN A 19 5.14 -8.89 2.66
C ASN A 19 5.50 -8.47 4.08
N ASP A 20 6.45 -9.17 4.72
CA ASP A 20 6.91 -8.83 6.07
C ASP A 20 7.55 -7.43 6.12
N ARG A 21 8.45 -7.14 5.17
CA ARG A 21 9.07 -5.82 5.02
C ARG A 21 8.03 -4.72 4.80
N GLY A 22 7.04 -4.98 3.96
CA GLY A 22 5.94 -4.06 3.65
C GLY A 22 5.12 -3.71 4.88
N GLN A 23 4.83 -4.66 5.77
CA GLN A 23 4.17 -4.40 7.04
C GLN A 23 5.01 -3.48 7.93
N GLY A 24 6.32 -3.74 8.04
CA GLY A 24 7.23 -2.88 8.80
C GLY A 24 7.31 -1.45 8.24
N VAL A 25 7.34 -1.29 6.92
CA VAL A 25 7.30 0.02 6.25
C VAL A 25 5.97 0.73 6.51
N LEU A 26 4.84 0.02 6.39
CA LEU A 26 3.51 0.57 6.61
C LEU A 26 3.32 1.07 8.05
N ILE A 27 3.79 0.30 9.04
CA ILE A 27 3.75 0.69 10.46
C ILE A 27 4.57 1.96 10.71
N ARG A 28 5.76 2.08 10.11
CA ARG A 28 6.60 3.28 10.25
C ARG A 28 5.95 4.50 9.60
N MET A 29 5.39 4.37 8.41
CA MET A 29 4.65 5.45 7.76
C MET A 29 3.44 5.90 8.59
N TYR A 30 2.71 4.94 9.14
CA TYR A 30 1.60 5.20 10.05
C TYR A 30 2.05 6.01 11.29
N ASN A 31 3.15 5.61 11.94
CA ASN A 31 3.67 6.31 13.12
C ASN A 31 4.17 7.72 12.78
N ILE A 32 4.87 7.90 11.65
CA ILE A 32 5.29 9.23 11.18
C ILE A 32 4.07 10.11 10.94
N LYS A 33 3.06 9.60 10.21
CA LYS A 33 1.81 10.33 9.96
C LYS A 33 1.17 10.78 11.27
N LYS A 34 1.01 9.87 12.24
CA LYS A 34 0.39 10.19 13.54
C LYS A 34 1.18 11.26 14.30
N THR A 35 2.49 11.12 14.35
CA THR A 35 3.38 12.07 15.04
C THR A 35 3.34 13.44 14.39
N CYS A 36 3.36 13.52 13.06
CA CYS A 36 3.30 14.79 12.34
C CYS A 36 1.92 15.46 12.35
N SER A 37 0.85 14.70 12.61
CA SER A 37 -0.53 15.21 12.68
C SER A 37 -0.90 15.74 14.07
N ASP A 38 -0.22 15.31 15.13
CA ASP A 38 -0.47 15.75 16.50
C ASP A 38 0.44 16.95 16.87
N PRO A 39 -0.12 18.14 17.14
CA PRO A 39 0.67 19.32 17.51
C PRO A 39 1.59 19.14 18.72
N LYS A 40 1.31 18.17 19.60
CA LYS A 40 2.14 17.91 20.79
C LYS A 40 3.38 17.07 20.51
N SER A 41 3.32 16.21 19.49
CA SER A 41 4.41 15.30 19.14
C SER A 41 5.09 15.65 17.82
N LYS A 42 4.52 16.58 17.05
CA LYS A 42 5.10 17.12 15.82
C LYS A 42 6.51 17.67 16.08
N PRO A 43 7.47 17.47 15.15
CA PRO A 43 8.83 17.97 15.32
C PRO A 43 8.84 19.49 15.61
N PRO A 44 9.54 19.96 16.67
CA PRO A 44 9.43 21.35 17.15
C PRO A 44 9.73 22.40 16.08
N PHE A 45 10.75 22.17 15.24
CA PHE A 45 11.13 23.07 14.14
C PHE A 45 10.04 23.25 13.08
N LEU A 46 9.01 22.40 13.02
CA LEU A 46 7.83 22.61 12.15
C LEU A 46 6.80 23.58 12.75
N LEU A 47 6.88 23.85 14.05
CA LEU A 47 5.97 24.72 14.79
C LEU A 47 6.57 26.10 15.08
N GLU A 48 7.90 26.23 14.99
CA GLU A 48 8.61 27.45 15.30
C GLU A 48 8.40 28.55 14.25
N LYS A 49 8.01 29.74 14.71
CA LYS A 49 7.83 30.92 13.84
C LYS A 49 9.11 31.33 13.10
N SER A 50 10.27 31.10 13.71
CA SER A 50 11.60 31.35 13.11
C SER A 50 11.85 30.49 11.86
N MET A 51 11.23 29.31 11.78
CA MET A 51 11.41 28.34 10.69
C MET A 51 10.39 28.54 9.56
N GLU A 52 9.27 29.23 9.79
CA GLU A 52 8.14 29.30 8.87
C GLU A 52 8.52 29.71 7.43
N SER A 53 9.36 30.74 7.28
CA SER A 53 9.81 31.21 5.95
C SER A 53 10.66 30.15 5.23
N CYS A 54 11.50 29.44 5.97
CA CYS A 54 12.34 28.35 5.47
C CYS A 54 11.48 27.15 5.06
N LEU A 55 10.49 26.77 5.87
CA LEU A 55 9.56 25.67 5.57
C LEU A 55 8.80 25.92 4.26
N LYS A 56 8.28 27.15 4.08
CA LYS A 56 7.61 27.56 2.83
C LYS A 56 8.54 27.51 1.64
N TYR A 57 9.79 27.96 1.81
CA TYR A 57 10.81 27.91 0.74
C TYR A 57 11.12 26.46 0.32
N ILE A 58 11.43 25.59 1.28
CA ILE A 58 11.72 24.17 1.06
C ILE A 58 10.55 23.50 0.35
N ASN A 59 9.32 23.67 0.86
CA ASN A 59 8.16 23.03 0.26
C ASN A 59 7.89 23.49 -1.18
N LYS A 60 8.09 24.78 -1.47
CA LYS A 60 7.90 25.36 -2.81
C LYS A 60 8.97 24.91 -3.81
N LYS A 61 10.21 24.72 -3.35
CA LYS A 61 11.34 24.37 -4.20
C LYS A 61 11.58 22.87 -4.30
N PHE A 62 10.95 22.07 -3.46
CA PHE A 62 11.11 20.62 -3.45
C PHE A 62 10.84 19.99 -4.84
N PRO A 63 11.70 19.08 -5.33
CA PRO A 63 12.96 18.60 -4.74
C PRO A 63 14.19 19.44 -5.12
N ASN A 64 14.05 20.45 -5.98
CA ASN A 64 15.13 21.29 -6.52
C ASN A 64 15.49 22.46 -5.59
N ILE A 65 16.06 22.15 -4.42
CA ILE A 65 16.45 23.15 -3.42
C ILE A 65 17.91 23.55 -3.60
N ASP A 66 18.17 24.83 -3.91
CA ASP A 66 19.52 25.37 -4.04
C ASP A 66 20.07 25.77 -2.66
N VAL A 67 20.77 24.86 -1.98
CA VAL A 67 21.30 25.07 -0.63
C VAL A 67 22.38 26.17 -0.60
N ARG A 68 23.19 26.27 -1.66
CA ARG A 68 24.36 27.15 -1.72
C ARG A 68 23.98 28.61 -1.95
N ASN A 69 23.02 28.88 -2.84
CA ASN A 69 22.64 30.25 -3.20
C ASN A 69 21.46 30.78 -2.36
N SER A 70 20.82 29.95 -1.53
CA SER A 70 19.62 30.32 -0.77
C SER A 70 19.85 30.48 0.73
N THR A 71 21.07 30.83 1.13
CA THR A 71 21.48 30.97 2.54
C THR A 71 20.61 31.97 3.32
N GLN A 72 20.08 33.00 2.66
CA GLN A 72 19.14 33.95 3.28
C GLN A 72 17.81 33.29 3.72
N HIS A 73 17.34 32.27 3.00
CA HIS A 73 16.10 31.56 3.31
C HIS A 73 16.34 30.36 4.23
N LEU A 74 17.53 29.75 4.15
CA LEU A 74 17.91 28.55 4.89
C LEU A 74 18.76 28.84 6.14
N GLY A 75 18.93 30.12 6.52
CA GLY A 75 19.71 30.53 7.68
C GLY A 75 19.33 29.82 9.00
N PRO A 76 18.04 29.64 9.33
CA PRO A 76 17.62 28.83 10.49
C PRO A 76 18.09 27.37 10.41
N VAL A 77 17.94 26.71 9.26
CA VAL A 77 18.42 25.32 9.06
C VAL A 77 19.92 25.22 9.21
N HIS A 78 20.69 26.20 8.71
CA HIS A 78 22.14 26.20 8.87
C HIS A 78 22.58 26.28 10.35
N ARG A 79 21.86 27.07 11.16
CA ARG A 79 22.15 27.22 12.60
C ARG A 79 21.88 25.93 13.38
N GLU A 80 20.86 25.18 13.01
CA GLU A 80 20.39 23.99 13.75
C GLU A 80 20.66 22.66 13.03
N LYS A 81 21.48 22.66 11.97
CA LYS A 81 21.67 21.52 11.06
C LYS A 81 21.97 20.19 11.76
N THR A 82 22.80 20.19 12.80
CA THR A 82 23.15 18.97 13.55
C THR A 82 21.94 18.39 14.29
N GLU A 83 21.10 19.24 14.87
CA GLU A 83 19.91 18.82 15.62
C GLU A 83 18.81 18.36 14.67
N ILE A 84 18.64 19.07 13.54
CA ILE A 84 17.72 18.68 12.46
C ILE A 84 18.07 17.28 11.93
N ILE A 85 19.35 17.01 11.63
CA ILE A 85 19.80 15.68 11.18
C ILE A 85 19.51 14.63 12.24
N ARG A 86 19.90 14.89 13.50
CA ARG A 86 19.70 13.96 14.62
C ARG A 86 18.23 13.55 14.77
N PHE A 87 17.31 14.50 14.58
CA PHE A 87 15.88 14.25 14.68
C PHE A 87 15.32 13.54 13.43
N LEU A 88 15.63 14.08 12.24
CA LEU A 88 14.98 13.67 10.98
C LEU A 88 15.57 12.43 10.34
N ILE A 89 16.77 11.97 10.73
CA ILE A 89 17.43 10.84 10.09
C ILE A 89 16.54 9.59 10.03
N ASN A 90 15.85 9.24 11.12
CA ASN A 90 14.99 8.06 11.15
C ASN A 90 13.75 8.22 10.24
N TYR A 91 13.23 9.44 10.10
CA TYR A 91 12.10 9.71 9.20
C TYR A 91 12.56 9.64 7.75
N TYR A 92 13.69 10.30 7.43
CA TYR A 92 14.29 10.28 6.11
C TYR A 92 14.60 8.84 5.65
N GLN A 93 15.27 8.04 6.49
CA GLN A 93 15.55 6.64 6.17
C GLN A 93 14.26 5.81 6.02
N SER A 94 13.21 6.12 6.79
CA SER A 94 11.91 5.47 6.59
C SER A 94 11.27 5.81 5.24
N PHE A 95 11.46 7.04 4.72
CA PHE A 95 11.02 7.42 3.38
C PHE A 95 11.87 6.76 2.28
N VAL A 96 13.19 6.65 2.48
CA VAL A 96 14.08 5.88 1.59
C VAL A 96 13.63 4.42 1.53
N ASP A 97 13.28 3.82 2.67
CA ASP A 97 12.79 2.45 2.73
C ASP A 97 11.46 2.24 1.98
N VAL A 98 10.59 3.26 1.89
CA VAL A 98 9.39 3.21 1.04
C VAL A 98 9.78 3.14 -0.44
N MET A 99 10.76 3.94 -0.86
CA MET A 99 11.27 3.95 -2.23
C MET A 99 11.90 2.61 -2.60
N GLU A 100 12.76 2.08 -1.75
CA GLU A 100 13.37 0.77 -1.99
C GLU A 100 12.33 -0.35 -1.98
N PHE A 101 11.37 -0.33 -1.05
CA PHE A 101 10.28 -1.31 -1.03
C PHE A 101 9.48 -1.30 -2.33
N ARG A 102 9.13 -0.10 -2.84
CA ARG A 102 8.48 0.07 -4.14
C ARG A 102 9.27 -0.57 -5.27
N ASP A 103 10.57 -0.28 -5.35
CA ASP A 103 11.42 -0.80 -6.44
C ASP A 103 11.42 -2.33 -6.48
N HIS A 104 11.55 -2.98 -5.32
CA HIS A 104 11.53 -4.44 -5.22
C HIS A 104 10.14 -5.04 -5.51
N VAL A 105 9.06 -4.36 -5.11
CA VAL A 105 7.70 -4.78 -5.47
C VAL A 105 7.54 -4.75 -6.99
N TYR A 106 8.00 -3.70 -7.67
CA TYR A 106 7.90 -3.59 -9.13
C TYR A 106 8.70 -4.64 -9.87
N GLU A 107 9.93 -4.89 -9.46
CA GLU A 107 10.71 -5.98 -10.02
C GLU A 107 9.97 -7.32 -9.89
N LEU A 108 9.37 -7.58 -8.73
CA LEU A 108 8.65 -8.83 -8.49
C LEU A 108 7.36 -8.93 -9.31
N LEU A 109 6.54 -7.87 -9.37
CA LEU A 109 5.30 -7.87 -10.16
C LEU A 109 5.59 -8.08 -11.65
N ASN A 110 6.62 -7.41 -12.18
CA ASN A 110 7.07 -7.61 -13.56
C ASN A 110 7.56 -9.04 -13.81
N THR A 111 8.25 -9.64 -12.83
CA THR A 111 8.71 -11.04 -12.93
C THR A 111 7.52 -12.02 -12.94
N ILE A 112 6.52 -11.79 -12.08
CA ILE A 112 5.29 -12.60 -12.02
C ILE A 112 4.54 -12.56 -13.35
N ASP A 113 4.40 -11.37 -13.94
CA ASP A 113 3.76 -11.21 -15.25
C ASP A 113 4.52 -11.92 -16.36
N ALA A 114 5.86 -11.79 -16.38
CA ALA A 114 6.71 -12.47 -17.36
C ALA A 114 6.62 -14.00 -17.23
N CYS A 115 6.46 -14.51 -16.01
CA CYS A 115 6.24 -15.94 -15.74
C CYS A 115 4.82 -16.41 -16.08
N GLN A 116 3.88 -15.49 -16.35
CA GLN A 116 2.46 -15.79 -16.55
C GLN A 116 1.89 -16.69 -15.45
N CYS A 117 2.22 -16.37 -14.21
CA CYS A 117 1.82 -17.17 -13.05
C CYS A 117 0.29 -17.38 -13.01
N HIS A 118 -0.12 -18.62 -12.72
CA HIS A 118 -1.52 -18.94 -12.45
C HIS A 118 -1.83 -18.68 -10.98
N PHE A 119 -2.92 -17.96 -10.71
CA PHE A 119 -3.41 -17.67 -9.36
C PHE A 119 -4.81 -18.23 -9.18
N ASP A 120 -4.98 -19.09 -8.18
CA ASP A 120 -6.26 -19.59 -7.71
C ASP A 120 -6.19 -19.81 -6.20
N ILE A 121 -6.99 -19.05 -5.43
CA ILE A 121 -7.01 -19.13 -3.97
C ILE A 121 -7.34 -20.55 -3.46
N ASN A 122 -8.06 -21.35 -4.25
CA ASN A 122 -8.47 -22.71 -3.89
C ASN A 122 -7.38 -23.75 -4.18
N LEU A 123 -6.38 -23.43 -5.02
CA LEU A 123 -5.33 -24.36 -5.43
C LEU A 123 -3.97 -23.99 -4.84
N ASN A 124 -3.50 -22.78 -5.13
CA ASN A 124 -2.20 -22.27 -4.67
C ASN A 124 -2.42 -21.13 -3.67
N PHE A 125 -3.12 -21.47 -2.58
CA PHE A 125 -3.57 -20.56 -1.53
C PHE A 125 -2.48 -19.58 -1.07
N ASP A 126 -1.34 -20.08 -0.60
CA ASP A 126 -0.29 -19.22 -0.03
C ASP A 126 0.30 -18.27 -1.07
N PHE A 127 0.42 -18.72 -2.32
CA PHE A 127 0.98 -17.93 -3.40
C PHE A 127 0.01 -16.82 -3.83
N THR A 128 -1.27 -17.16 -4.05
CA THR A 128 -2.32 -16.20 -4.40
C THR A 128 -2.56 -15.20 -3.27
N ARG A 129 -2.64 -15.68 -2.03
CA ARG A 129 -2.76 -14.84 -0.83
C ARG A 129 -1.59 -13.88 -0.71
N SER A 130 -0.35 -14.36 -0.76
CA SER A 130 0.84 -13.52 -0.58
C SER A 130 0.97 -12.46 -1.69
N TYR A 131 0.55 -12.79 -2.91
CA TYR A 131 0.49 -11.85 -4.02
C TYR A 131 -0.53 -10.72 -3.77
N LEU A 132 -1.76 -11.06 -3.38
CA LEU A 132 -2.80 -10.08 -3.09
C LEU A 132 -2.47 -9.24 -1.84
N ASP A 133 -1.90 -9.85 -0.80
CA ASP A 133 -1.42 -9.15 0.39
C ASP A 133 -0.32 -8.13 0.04
N LEU A 134 0.61 -8.48 -0.85
CA LEU A 134 1.68 -7.58 -1.25
C LEU A 134 1.13 -6.35 -1.99
N ILE A 135 0.20 -6.56 -2.91
CA ILE A 135 -0.45 -5.48 -3.69
C ILE A 135 -1.19 -4.51 -2.77
N VAL A 136 -1.97 -5.04 -1.83
CA VAL A 136 -2.71 -4.22 -0.87
C VAL A 136 -1.78 -3.50 0.09
N THR A 137 -0.73 -4.17 0.56
CA THR A 137 0.27 -3.55 1.45
C THR A 137 1.00 -2.42 0.73
N TYR A 138 1.45 -2.66 -0.50
CA TYR A 138 2.09 -1.66 -1.34
C TYR A 138 1.21 -0.42 -1.55
N THR A 139 -0.04 -0.65 -1.95
CA THR A 139 -1.02 0.43 -2.13
C THR A 139 -1.25 1.20 -0.83
N SER A 140 -1.39 0.50 0.28
CA SER A 140 -1.59 1.11 1.60
C SER A 140 -0.39 1.99 2.00
N VAL A 141 0.85 1.54 1.73
CA VAL A 141 2.07 2.33 1.99
C VAL A 141 2.06 3.63 1.20
N ILE A 142 1.79 3.56 -0.10
CA ILE A 142 1.77 4.75 -0.98
C ILE A 142 0.65 5.73 -0.57
N LEU A 143 -0.54 5.21 -0.26
CA LEU A 143 -1.65 6.03 0.22
C LEU A 143 -1.32 6.69 1.57
N LEU A 144 -0.68 5.98 2.50
CA LEU A 144 -0.26 6.56 3.77
C LEU A 144 0.82 7.63 3.58
N LEU A 145 1.80 7.39 2.70
CA LEU A 145 2.82 8.38 2.36
C LEU A 145 2.18 9.68 1.88
N SER A 146 1.19 9.60 0.98
CA SER A 146 0.50 10.78 0.44
C SER A 146 -0.28 11.56 1.50
N ARG A 147 -0.72 10.89 2.57
CA ARG A 147 -1.45 11.48 3.71
C ARG A 147 -0.53 12.14 4.74
N ILE A 148 0.78 12.06 4.58
CA ILE A 148 1.74 12.83 5.37
C ILE A 148 1.88 14.20 4.70
N GLU A 149 1.22 15.22 5.27
CA GLU A 149 1.17 16.58 4.72
C GLU A 149 2.59 17.19 4.59
N ASP A 150 3.40 17.07 5.64
CA ASP A 150 4.73 17.66 5.69
C ASP A 150 5.83 16.81 5.02
N ARG A 151 5.50 15.74 4.27
CA ARG A 151 6.49 14.78 3.74
C ARG A 151 7.64 15.46 2.96
N ARG A 152 7.31 16.45 2.11
CA ARG A 152 8.30 17.19 1.32
C ARG A 152 9.22 18.03 2.20
N ILE A 153 8.66 18.63 3.24
CA ILE A 153 9.40 19.43 4.21
C ILE A 153 10.35 18.54 5.01
N LEU A 154 9.86 17.40 5.54
CA LEU A 154 10.68 16.46 6.30
C LEU A 154 11.87 15.95 5.48
N ILE A 155 11.63 15.56 4.22
CA ILE A 155 12.67 15.05 3.31
C ILE A 155 13.63 16.18 2.89
N GLY A 156 13.09 17.32 2.47
CA GLY A 156 13.87 18.46 1.98
C GLY A 156 14.72 19.10 3.08
N MET A 157 14.18 19.25 4.29
CA MET A 157 14.90 19.83 5.42
C MET A 157 16.07 18.95 5.87
N TYR A 158 15.87 17.63 5.93
CA TYR A 158 16.97 16.70 6.21
C TYR A 158 18.07 16.85 5.16
N ASN A 159 17.74 16.83 3.87
CA ASN A 159 18.75 16.94 2.81
C ASN A 159 19.49 18.29 2.85
N CYS A 160 18.78 19.40 3.10
CA CYS A 160 19.42 20.71 3.25
C CYS A 160 20.43 20.72 4.40
N ALA A 161 20.03 20.21 5.58
CA ALA A 161 20.91 20.12 6.73
C ALA A 161 22.12 19.20 6.48
N HIS A 162 21.88 18.04 5.85
CA HIS A 162 22.90 17.09 5.45
C HIS A 162 23.93 17.72 4.51
N GLU A 163 23.48 18.40 3.45
CA GLU A 163 24.38 19.09 2.51
C GLU A 163 25.18 20.20 3.18
N MET A 164 24.57 20.97 4.09
CA MET A 164 25.27 22.00 4.86
C MET A 164 26.30 21.46 5.86
N LEU A 165 26.18 20.18 6.27
CA LEU A 165 27.10 19.54 7.19
C LEU A 165 28.22 18.79 6.45
N HIS A 166 27.88 18.09 5.36
CA HIS A 166 28.79 17.19 4.64
C HIS A 166 29.32 17.75 3.32
N GLY A 167 28.75 18.87 2.82
CA GLY A 167 29.15 19.51 1.57
C GLY A 167 28.52 18.90 0.30
N HIS A 168 27.72 17.84 0.44
CA HIS A 168 26.99 17.18 -0.65
C HIS A 168 25.60 16.70 -0.19
N SER A 169 24.65 16.65 -1.14
CA SER A 169 23.34 16.05 -0.91
C SER A 169 23.43 14.56 -0.59
N ASP A 170 22.41 14.03 0.07
CA ASP A 170 22.27 12.59 0.31
C ASP A 170 22.05 11.84 -1.03
N PRO A 171 22.70 10.69 -1.28
CA PRO A 171 22.61 9.99 -2.56
C PRO A 171 21.19 9.58 -2.97
N SER A 172 20.31 9.32 -2.00
CA SER A 172 18.93 8.89 -2.25
C SER A 172 17.97 10.05 -2.50
N PHE A 173 18.37 11.29 -2.18
CA PHE A 173 17.46 12.44 -2.17
C PHE A 173 16.82 12.71 -3.54
N ALA A 174 17.61 12.66 -4.62
CA ALA A 174 17.10 12.95 -5.95
C ALA A 174 16.00 11.97 -6.38
N ARG A 175 16.25 10.66 -6.20
CA ARG A 175 15.27 9.59 -6.53
C ARG A 175 14.05 9.64 -5.60
N LEU A 176 14.27 9.85 -4.31
CA LEU A 176 13.19 9.95 -3.32
C LEU A 176 12.29 11.16 -3.59
N GLY A 177 12.89 12.31 -3.89
CA GLY A 177 12.17 13.54 -4.23
C GLY A 177 11.32 13.36 -5.47
N GLN A 178 11.86 12.72 -6.51
CA GLN A 178 11.13 12.39 -7.73
C GLN A 178 9.95 11.44 -7.45
N MET A 179 10.17 10.37 -6.68
CA MET A 179 9.09 9.44 -6.30
C MET A 179 7.96 10.17 -5.55
N VAL A 180 8.29 11.07 -4.62
CA VAL A 180 7.29 11.82 -3.86
C VAL A 180 6.42 12.71 -4.75
N LEU A 181 7.00 13.30 -5.82
CA LEU A 181 6.23 14.08 -6.79
C LEU A 181 5.33 13.20 -7.67
N GLU A 182 5.82 12.03 -8.10
CA GLU A 182 5.03 11.10 -8.92
C GLU A 182 3.74 10.64 -8.20
N TYR A 183 3.79 10.53 -6.87
CA TYR A 183 2.65 10.17 -6.03
C TYR A 183 1.88 11.35 -5.44
N ASP A 184 1.96 12.55 -6.02
CA ASP A 184 1.07 13.66 -5.64
C ASP A 184 -0.42 13.31 -5.86
N HIS A 185 -0.70 12.52 -6.89
CA HIS A 185 -2.02 11.92 -7.15
C HIS A 185 -1.88 10.40 -7.08
N PRO A 186 -1.81 9.82 -5.86
CA PRO A 186 -1.29 8.47 -5.66
C PRO A 186 -2.12 7.40 -6.38
N LEU A 187 -3.45 7.51 -6.35
CA LEU A 187 -4.32 6.54 -7.00
C LEU A 187 -4.20 6.55 -8.51
N LYS A 188 -4.14 7.73 -9.12
CA LYS A 188 -3.94 7.85 -10.57
C LYS A 188 -2.62 7.20 -10.98
N LYS A 189 -1.54 7.53 -10.28
CA LYS A 189 -0.22 6.94 -10.53
C LYS A 189 -0.23 5.43 -10.36
N LEU A 190 -0.84 4.93 -9.28
CA LEU A 190 -0.97 3.50 -9.03
C LEU A 190 -1.78 2.79 -10.12
N THR A 191 -2.89 3.35 -10.61
CA THR A 191 -3.66 2.74 -11.71
C THR A 191 -2.87 2.65 -13.01
N GLU A 192 -2.04 3.65 -13.31
CA GLU A 192 -1.16 3.63 -14.48
C GLU A 192 -0.09 2.54 -14.35
N GLU A 193 0.49 2.40 -13.16
CA GLU A 193 1.53 1.40 -12.86
C GLU A 193 1.00 -0.03 -12.84
N PHE A 194 -0.25 -0.24 -12.41
CA PHE A 194 -0.91 -1.54 -12.42
C PHE A 194 -1.56 -1.93 -13.75
N GLY A 195 -1.52 -1.05 -14.75
CA GLY A 195 -2.03 -1.33 -16.10
C GLY A 195 -1.52 -2.65 -16.68
N PRO A 196 -0.18 -2.87 -16.76
CA PRO A 196 0.40 -4.13 -17.25
C PRO A 196 0.00 -5.37 -16.44
N HIS A 197 -0.20 -5.21 -15.13
CA HIS A 197 -0.51 -6.29 -14.18
C HIS A 197 -1.98 -6.73 -14.18
N THR A 198 -2.85 -6.05 -14.95
CA THR A 198 -4.31 -6.26 -14.94
C THR A 198 -4.72 -7.72 -15.09
N LYS A 199 -4.05 -8.49 -15.96
CA LYS A 199 -4.40 -9.91 -16.19
C LYS A 199 -4.15 -10.77 -14.96
N ALA A 200 -2.97 -10.63 -14.34
CA ALA A 200 -2.60 -11.41 -13.17
C ALA A 200 -3.48 -11.04 -11.96
N VAL A 201 -3.66 -9.74 -11.70
CA VAL A 201 -4.50 -9.25 -10.59
C VAL A 201 -5.95 -9.68 -10.76
N SER A 202 -6.57 -9.43 -11.92
CA SER A 202 -7.98 -9.80 -12.13
C SER A 202 -8.20 -11.31 -12.07
N GLY A 203 -7.26 -12.12 -12.57
CA GLY A 203 -7.29 -13.58 -12.43
C GLY A 203 -7.28 -14.03 -10.98
N ALA A 204 -6.33 -13.51 -10.18
CA ALA A 204 -6.24 -13.80 -8.76
C ALA A 204 -7.52 -13.41 -8.00
N LEU A 205 -8.07 -12.22 -8.27
CA LEU A 205 -9.30 -11.74 -7.64
C LEU A 205 -10.52 -12.56 -8.03
N LEU A 206 -10.64 -12.96 -9.30
CA LEU A 206 -11.77 -13.78 -9.75
C LEU A 206 -11.81 -15.16 -9.10
N SER A 207 -10.65 -15.73 -8.73
CA SER A 207 -10.61 -16.98 -7.96
C SER A 207 -11.31 -16.87 -6.60
N LEU A 208 -11.43 -15.65 -6.05
CA LEU A 208 -12.16 -15.38 -4.80
C LEU A 208 -13.67 -15.39 -5.00
N HIS A 209 -14.21 -15.32 -6.22
CA HIS A 209 -15.64 -15.05 -6.44
C HIS A 209 -16.54 -16.05 -5.69
N PHE A 210 -16.33 -17.35 -5.92
CA PHE A 210 -17.14 -18.38 -5.28
C PHE A 210 -16.99 -18.37 -3.76
N LEU A 211 -15.74 -18.28 -3.28
CA LEU A 211 -15.43 -18.25 -1.85
C LEU A 211 -16.08 -17.04 -1.16
N PHE A 212 -15.91 -15.85 -1.73
CA PHE A 212 -16.43 -14.60 -1.19
C PHE A 212 -17.95 -14.61 -1.14
N VAL A 213 -18.62 -15.03 -2.22
CA VAL A 213 -20.09 -15.15 -2.25
C VAL A 213 -20.57 -16.14 -1.18
N ARG A 214 -19.93 -17.31 -1.04
CA ARG A 214 -20.31 -18.32 -0.04
C ARG A 214 -20.08 -17.86 1.40
N ARG A 215 -19.01 -17.11 1.66
CA ARG A 215 -18.64 -16.64 3.01
C ARG A 215 -19.36 -15.35 3.40
N ASN A 216 -19.77 -14.53 2.44
CA ASN A 216 -20.48 -13.26 2.65
C ASN A 216 -22.00 -13.43 2.59
N GLN A 217 -22.53 -14.34 3.42
CA GLN A 217 -23.96 -14.65 3.48
C GLN A 217 -24.63 -13.93 4.66
N GLY A 218 -25.93 -13.69 4.55
CA GLY A 218 -26.72 -13.08 5.63
C GLY A 218 -26.99 -14.04 6.79
N ALA A 219 -27.39 -13.47 7.92
CA ALA A 219 -27.67 -14.24 9.14
C ALA A 219 -28.81 -15.27 8.97
N GLU A 220 -29.78 -15.01 8.09
CA GLU A 220 -30.86 -15.96 7.79
C GLU A 220 -30.35 -17.21 7.06
N GLN A 221 -29.45 -17.02 6.09
CA GLN A 221 -28.80 -18.13 5.38
C GLN A 221 -27.91 -18.93 6.33
N TRP A 222 -27.16 -18.27 7.22
CA TRP A 222 -26.37 -18.96 8.26
C TRP A 222 -27.24 -19.80 9.19
N ARG A 223 -28.38 -19.28 9.63
CA ARG A 223 -29.35 -20.04 10.45
C ARG A 223 -29.91 -21.23 9.70
N SER A 224 -30.29 -21.04 8.43
CA SER A 224 -30.85 -22.09 7.58
C SER A 224 -29.84 -23.22 7.32
N ALA A 225 -28.56 -22.88 7.20
CA ALA A 225 -27.45 -23.84 7.06
C ALA A 225 -26.99 -24.45 8.41
N GLN A 226 -27.52 -23.98 9.54
CA GLN A 226 -27.05 -24.32 10.88
C GLN A 226 -25.52 -24.18 11.02
N LEU A 227 -24.98 -23.08 10.45
CA LEU A 227 -23.54 -22.84 10.35
C LEU A 227 -22.88 -22.92 11.75
N LEU A 228 -21.78 -23.67 11.85
CA LEU A 228 -21.05 -23.99 13.08
C LEU A 228 -21.81 -24.85 14.13
N SER A 229 -23.00 -25.36 13.82
CA SER A 229 -23.69 -26.27 14.73
C SER A 229 -22.96 -27.62 14.82
N LEU A 230 -22.58 -28.02 16.03
CA LEU A 230 -22.03 -29.34 16.32
C LEU A 230 -23.13 -30.38 16.59
N ILE A 231 -24.36 -29.92 16.84
CA ILE A 231 -25.48 -30.75 17.29
C ILE A 231 -26.58 -30.91 16.23
N SER A 232 -26.42 -30.29 15.06
CA SER A 232 -27.36 -30.42 13.94
C SER A 232 -27.37 -31.83 13.36
N SER A 233 -26.24 -32.53 13.43
CA SER A 233 -26.09 -33.94 13.01
C SER A 233 -25.30 -34.73 14.07
N PRO A 234 -25.96 -35.19 15.16
CA PRO A 234 -25.30 -35.93 16.24
C PRO A 234 -24.47 -37.15 15.79
N PRO A 235 -24.89 -37.96 14.80
CA PRO A 235 -24.08 -39.07 14.31
C PRO A 235 -22.74 -38.65 13.67
N ALA A 236 -22.64 -37.41 13.17
CA ALA A 236 -21.45 -36.89 12.53
C ALA A 236 -20.47 -36.21 13.50
N MET A 237 -20.77 -36.13 14.80
CA MET A 237 -19.96 -35.42 15.79
C MET A 237 -18.51 -35.93 15.93
N ILE A 238 -18.30 -37.22 15.65
CA ILE A 238 -16.96 -37.85 15.69
C ILE A 238 -16.19 -37.65 14.39
N ASN A 239 -16.84 -37.19 13.32
CA ASN A 239 -16.21 -36.98 12.04
C ASN A 239 -15.45 -35.65 12.05
N PRO A 240 -14.20 -35.61 11.55
CA PRO A 240 -13.47 -34.36 11.42
C PRO A 240 -14.20 -33.45 10.42
N ALA A 241 -14.41 -32.19 10.79
CA ALA A 241 -14.82 -31.16 9.85
C ALA A 241 -13.68 -30.94 8.86
N ASN A 242 -13.93 -31.21 7.58
CA ASN A 242 -12.94 -31.08 6.52
C ASN A 242 -13.51 -30.33 5.31
N SER A 243 -12.61 -29.85 4.47
CA SER A 243 -12.87 -29.15 3.22
C SER A 243 -11.61 -29.31 2.36
N ASP A 244 -11.76 -29.45 1.05
CA ASP A 244 -10.60 -29.46 0.13
C ASP A 244 -9.85 -28.11 0.16
N THR A 245 -10.51 -27.06 0.65
CA THR A 245 -9.97 -25.70 0.76
C THR A 245 -9.93 -25.23 2.21
N MET A 246 -9.37 -26.04 3.13
CA MET A 246 -9.34 -25.73 4.58
C MET A 246 -8.91 -24.29 4.90
N ALA A 247 -7.83 -23.81 4.28
CA ALA A 247 -7.30 -22.46 4.53
C ALA A 247 -8.28 -21.33 4.15
N CYS A 248 -9.15 -21.59 3.16
CA CYS A 248 -10.18 -20.65 2.73
C CYS A 248 -11.36 -20.57 3.72
N GLU A 249 -11.61 -21.61 4.51
CA GLU A 249 -12.76 -21.65 5.43
C GLU A 249 -12.63 -20.64 6.58
N TYR A 250 -11.40 -20.28 6.96
CA TYR A 250 -11.11 -19.30 8.00
C TYR A 250 -10.37 -18.06 7.49
N LEU A 251 -10.17 -17.93 6.18
CA LEU A 251 -9.70 -16.67 5.59
C LEU A 251 -10.69 -15.54 5.95
N SER A 252 -10.15 -14.42 6.42
CA SER A 252 -10.95 -13.27 6.85
C SER A 252 -11.71 -12.66 5.68
N VAL A 253 -13.02 -12.42 5.88
CA VAL A 253 -13.87 -11.75 4.89
C VAL A 253 -13.42 -10.31 4.67
N GLU A 254 -12.98 -9.61 5.73
CA GLU A 254 -12.44 -8.24 5.63
C GLU A 254 -11.17 -8.18 4.79
N VAL A 255 -10.33 -9.22 4.89
CA VAL A 255 -9.11 -9.33 4.08
C VAL A 255 -9.46 -9.54 2.60
N MET A 256 -10.39 -10.46 2.30
CA MET A 256 -10.87 -10.66 0.93
C MET A 256 -11.50 -9.40 0.35
N GLU A 257 -12.35 -8.72 1.12
CA GLU A 257 -13.00 -7.48 0.72
C GLU A 257 -11.96 -6.40 0.39
N ARG A 258 -10.93 -6.25 1.24
CA ARG A 258 -9.83 -5.32 1.00
C ARG A 258 -9.05 -5.65 -0.27
N TRP A 259 -8.74 -6.92 -0.52
CA TRP A 259 -8.11 -7.35 -1.77
C TRP A 259 -8.97 -7.01 -3.00
N ILE A 260 -10.26 -7.32 -2.95
CA ILE A 260 -11.19 -7.11 -4.06
C ILE A 260 -11.37 -5.62 -4.35
N ILE A 261 -11.60 -4.79 -3.31
CA ILE A 261 -11.81 -3.35 -3.48
C ILE A 261 -10.57 -2.69 -4.02
N ILE A 262 -9.39 -2.90 -3.40
CA ILE A 262 -8.16 -2.25 -3.83
C ILE A 262 -7.70 -2.80 -5.17
N GLY A 263 -7.71 -4.12 -5.37
CA GLY A 263 -7.22 -4.73 -6.59
C GLY A 263 -8.02 -4.33 -7.83
N PHE A 264 -9.36 -4.26 -7.75
CA PHE A 264 -10.16 -3.73 -8.86
C PHE A 264 -10.10 -2.22 -9.01
N LEU A 265 -9.82 -1.46 -7.93
CA LEU A 265 -9.54 -0.03 -8.03
C LEU A 265 -8.26 0.22 -8.87
N LEU A 266 -7.21 -0.57 -8.63
CA LEU A 266 -5.94 -0.50 -9.36
C LEU A 266 -6.08 -0.95 -10.81
N CYS A 267 -6.79 -2.06 -11.04
CA CYS A 267 -6.95 -2.67 -12.36
C CYS A 267 -8.33 -2.42 -12.96
N HIS A 268 -8.83 -1.19 -12.87
CA HIS A 268 -10.21 -0.82 -13.19
C HIS A 268 -10.64 -1.17 -14.62
N GLY A 269 -9.71 -1.22 -15.60
CA GLY A 269 -10.03 -1.55 -16.99
C GLY A 269 -10.71 -2.90 -17.19
N CYS A 270 -10.47 -3.87 -16.29
CA CYS A 270 -11.13 -5.18 -16.35
C CYS A 270 -12.62 -5.15 -15.97
N LEU A 271 -13.08 -4.10 -15.28
CA LEU A 271 -14.47 -3.96 -14.85
C LEU A 271 -15.42 -3.70 -16.03
N ASN A 272 -14.93 -3.03 -17.08
CA ASN A 272 -15.70 -2.78 -18.30
C ASN A 272 -15.73 -3.99 -19.22
N SER A 273 -14.65 -4.78 -19.25
CA SER A 273 -14.52 -5.92 -20.18
C SER A 273 -15.01 -7.25 -19.62
N ASN A 274 -15.08 -7.39 -18.28
CA ASN A 274 -15.47 -8.64 -17.64
C ASN A 274 -16.61 -8.43 -16.62
N SER A 275 -17.81 -8.92 -16.98
CA SER A 275 -19.00 -8.82 -16.13
C SER A 275 -18.86 -9.54 -14.78
N GLN A 276 -18.02 -10.57 -14.66
CA GLN A 276 -17.79 -11.26 -13.39
C GLN A 276 -16.93 -10.42 -12.44
N CYS A 277 -15.93 -9.69 -12.97
CA CYS A 277 -15.16 -8.72 -12.19
C CYS A 277 -16.09 -7.64 -11.64
N GLN A 278 -16.96 -7.09 -12.50
CA GLN A 278 -17.91 -6.06 -12.11
C GLN A 278 -18.89 -6.56 -11.04
N LYS A 279 -19.44 -7.77 -11.20
CA LYS A 279 -20.35 -8.38 -10.20
C LYS A 279 -19.67 -8.56 -8.84
N LEU A 280 -18.46 -9.12 -8.84
CA LEU A 280 -17.71 -9.35 -7.61
C LEU A 280 -17.38 -8.02 -6.92
N TRP A 281 -16.93 -7.02 -7.67
CA TRP A 281 -16.60 -5.71 -7.12
C TRP A 281 -17.85 -5.01 -6.55
N LYS A 282 -18.98 -5.02 -7.28
CA LYS A 282 -20.25 -4.47 -6.78
C LYS A 282 -20.73 -5.15 -5.50
N LEU A 283 -20.54 -6.46 -5.37
CA LEU A 283 -20.89 -7.19 -4.15
C LEU A 283 -20.05 -6.72 -2.95
N CYS A 284 -18.73 -6.51 -3.14
CA CYS A 284 -17.89 -5.92 -2.09
C CYS A 284 -18.27 -4.47 -1.78
N LEU A 285 -18.56 -3.65 -2.79
CA LEU A 285 -18.99 -2.26 -2.58
C LEU A 285 -20.30 -2.15 -1.78
N GLN A 286 -21.11 -3.19 -1.72
CA GLN A 286 -22.32 -3.24 -0.90
C GLN A 286 -22.04 -3.63 0.56
N GLY A 287 -20.86 -4.17 0.87
CA GLY A 287 -20.50 -4.66 2.20
C GLY A 287 -20.00 -3.57 3.14
N SER A 288 -19.05 -2.75 2.68
CA SER A 288 -18.32 -1.80 3.53
C SER A 288 -18.24 -0.38 2.95
N LEU A 289 -18.53 0.61 3.79
CA LEU A 289 -18.31 2.04 3.47
C LEU A 289 -16.82 2.44 3.58
N TYR A 290 -16.09 1.77 4.48
CA TYR A 290 -14.68 2.01 4.77
C TYR A 290 -13.93 0.69 4.80
N ILE A 291 -12.69 0.70 4.31
CA ILE A 291 -11.74 -0.40 4.52
C ILE A 291 -10.50 0.06 5.27
N THR A 292 -9.93 -0.82 6.07
CA THR A 292 -8.74 -0.51 6.87
C THR A 292 -7.47 -0.62 6.02
N LEU A 293 -6.73 0.48 5.89
CA LEU A 293 -5.37 0.47 5.35
C LEU A 293 -4.41 -0.05 6.43
N ILE A 294 -4.46 0.54 7.62
CA ILE A 294 -3.73 0.08 8.82
C ILE A 294 -4.37 0.67 10.08
N ARG A 295 -4.63 -0.16 11.09
CA ARG A 295 -5.21 0.26 12.39
C ARG A 295 -6.47 1.12 12.19
N GLU A 296 -6.48 2.38 12.62
CA GLU A 296 -7.59 3.32 12.42
C GLU A 296 -7.52 4.12 11.10
N ASP A 297 -6.45 3.98 10.34
CA ASP A 297 -6.31 4.65 9.04
C ASP A 297 -7.13 3.88 7.99
N VAL A 298 -8.21 4.52 7.53
CA VAL A 298 -9.21 3.93 6.64
C VAL A 298 -9.21 4.55 5.24
N LEU A 299 -9.73 3.83 4.26
CA LEU A 299 -10.08 4.32 2.93
C LEU A 299 -11.59 4.46 2.83
N GLN A 300 -12.09 5.63 2.45
CA GLN A 300 -13.53 5.84 2.20
C GLN A 300 -13.84 5.32 0.80
N VAL A 301 -14.40 4.11 0.72
CA VAL A 301 -14.43 3.33 -0.52
C VAL A 301 -15.14 4.10 -1.63
N HIS A 302 -16.40 4.46 -1.42
CA HIS A 302 -17.21 5.12 -2.46
C HIS A 302 -16.67 6.48 -2.88
N LYS A 303 -16.25 7.31 -1.91
CA LYS A 303 -15.75 8.66 -2.21
C LYS A 303 -14.47 8.59 -3.05
N VAL A 304 -13.54 7.73 -2.66
CA VAL A 304 -12.28 7.54 -3.38
C VAL A 304 -12.52 6.97 -4.77
N THR A 305 -13.42 6.00 -4.90
CA THR A 305 -13.80 5.44 -6.19
C THR A 305 -14.44 6.50 -7.08
N GLU A 306 -15.41 7.27 -6.58
CA GLU A 306 -16.07 8.33 -7.34
C GLU A 306 -15.06 9.37 -7.84
N ASP A 307 -14.16 9.86 -6.97
CA ASP A 307 -13.15 10.86 -7.34
C ASP A 307 -12.19 10.35 -8.42
N LEU A 308 -11.75 9.08 -8.31
CA LEU A 308 -10.88 8.47 -9.30
C LEU A 308 -11.59 8.31 -10.65
N PHE A 309 -12.76 7.66 -10.67
CA PHE A 309 -13.48 7.36 -11.91
C PHE A 309 -14.03 8.61 -12.59
N SER A 310 -14.41 9.65 -11.84
CA SER A 310 -14.84 10.94 -12.41
C SER A 310 -13.73 11.64 -13.20
N SER A 311 -12.45 11.32 -12.91
CA SER A 311 -11.30 11.85 -13.63
C SER A 311 -10.94 11.07 -14.91
N LEU A 312 -11.51 9.87 -15.07
CA LEU A 312 -11.26 8.97 -16.19
C LEU A 312 -12.33 9.11 -17.26
N LYS A 313 -12.00 8.72 -18.50
CA LYS A 313 -12.95 8.64 -19.62
C LYS A 313 -13.27 7.18 -19.92
N GLY A 314 -14.53 6.89 -20.24
CA GLY A 314 -15.04 5.53 -20.51
C GLY A 314 -15.58 4.85 -19.26
#